data_AF-A0A177E6V4-F1
#
_entry.id   AF-A0A177E6V4-F1
#
_cell.length_a   1.000
_cell.length_b   1.000
_cell.length_c   1.000
_cell.angle_alpha   90.00
_cell.angle_beta   90.00
_cell.angle_gamma   90.00
#
_symmetry.space_group_name_H-M   'P 1'
#
loop_
_entity.id
_entity.type
_entity.pdbx_description
1 polymer ?
#
loop_
_entity_poly.entity_id
_entity_poly.type
_entity_poly.pdbx_seq_one_letter_code
_entity_poly.pdbx_strand_id
1 'polypeptide(L)'
;MKKVVMIAGPWHPVPPIKGAAVETWIYEVCKRLIKYQAHVISIGSEFLPEREFKDGIFFYRINFGRLYKRIFQKFLGWDVYSYDDRILKILKKLDLIF
;
A
#
# COMPACT_ATOMS: atom_id res chain seq x y z
N MET A 1 -6.62 -18.56 -9.32
CA MET A 1 -5.19 -18.16 -9.16
C MET A 1 -4.97 -17.75 -7.70
N LYS A 2 -3.87 -18.16 -7.06
CA LYS A 2 -3.60 -17.77 -5.66
C LYS A 2 -3.21 -16.28 -5.62
N LYS A 3 -3.69 -15.55 -4.62
CA LYS A 3 -3.34 -14.13 -4.40
C LYS A 3 -2.05 -14.03 -3.58
N VAL A 4 -1.19 -13.07 -3.90
CA VAL A 4 -0.02 -12.70 -3.11
C VAL A 4 -0.04 -11.19 -2.90
N VAL A 5 0.21 -10.74 -1.67
CA VAL A 5 0.33 -9.32 -1.34
C VAL A 5 1.74 -9.01 -0.90
N MET A 6 2.33 -7.97 -1.49
CA MET A 6 3.50 -7.29 -0.93
C MET A 6 3.05 -6.00 -0.24
N ILE A 7 3.52 -5.80 0.99
CA ILE A 7 3.21 -4.61 1.81
C ILE A 7 4.49 -3.79 1.92
N ALA A 8 4.45 -2.57 1.41
CA ALA A 8 5.54 -1.62 1.56
C ALA A 8 5.42 -0.89 2.90
N GLY A 9 6.55 -0.40 3.43
CA GLY A 9 6.51 0.44 4.62
C GLY A 9 5.77 1.77 4.38
N PRO A 10 5.40 2.49 5.46
CA PRO A 10 4.54 3.69 5.40
C PRO A 10 5.19 4.90 4.71
N TRP A 11 6.45 4.79 4.26
CA TRP A 11 7.23 5.82 3.56
C TRP A 11 7.49 5.49 2.09
N HIS A 12 7.12 4.28 1.64
CA HIS A 12 7.56 3.69 0.38
C HIS A 12 6.39 3.59 -0.60
N PRO A 13 6.13 4.62 -1.42
CA PRO A 13 5.09 4.56 -2.44
C PRO A 13 5.51 3.64 -3.58
N VAL A 14 4.64 2.73 -4.02
CA VAL A 14 4.93 1.79 -5.11
C VAL A 14 3.93 2.02 -6.26
N PRO A 15 4.38 2.16 -7.53
CA PRO A 15 5.77 2.13 -8.02
C PRO A 15 6.61 3.34 -7.54
N PRO A 16 7.95 3.27 -7.63
CA PRO A 16 8.83 4.34 -7.16
C PRO A 16 8.55 5.67 -7.87
N ILE A 17 8.37 6.74 -7.08
CA ILE A 17 8.21 8.11 -7.59
C ILE A 17 9.58 8.78 -7.82
N LYS A 18 10.54 8.47 -6.94
CA LYS A 18 11.95 8.85 -7.04
C LYS A 18 12.80 7.59 -6.90
N GLY A 19 14.05 7.64 -7.35
CA GLY A 19 14.96 6.50 -7.30
C GLY A 19 15.03 5.89 -5.89
N ALA A 20 14.51 4.68 -5.74
CA ALA A 20 14.37 4.00 -4.47
C ALA A 20 14.41 2.48 -4.65
N ALA A 21 15.28 1.81 -3.89
CA ALA A 21 15.62 0.41 -4.13
C ALA A 21 14.50 -0.56 -3.74
N VAL A 22 13.84 -0.32 -2.61
CA VAL A 22 12.81 -1.23 -2.07
C VAL A 22 11.56 -1.21 -2.94
N GLU A 23 11.10 -0.02 -3.31
CA GLU A 23 9.94 0.22 -4.16
C GLU A 23 10.16 -0.41 -5.55
N THR A 24 11.36 -0.22 -6.12
CA THR A 24 11.73 -0.84 -7.39
C THR A 24 11.74 -2.36 -7.28
N TRP A 25 12.33 -2.91 -6.21
CA TRP A 25 12.36 -4.35 -5.99
C TRP A 25 10.96 -4.95 -5.87
N ILE A 26 10.08 -4.36 -5.05
CA ILE A 26 8.67 -4.80 -4.91
C ILE A 26 8.00 -4.83 -6.29
N TYR A 27 8.09 -3.72 -7.04
CA TYR A 27 7.44 -3.60 -8.34
C TYR A 27 7.95 -4.63 -9.35
N GLU A 28 9.28 -4.79 -9.46
CA GLU A 28 9.89 -5.73 -10.39
C GLU A 28 9.60 -7.20 -10.01
N VAL A 29 9.64 -7.54 -8.72
CA VAL A 29 9.30 -8.90 -8.26
C VAL A 29 7.83 -9.21 -8.56
N CYS A 30 6.91 -8.31 -8.24
CA CYS A 30 5.48 -8.52 -8.48
C CYS A 30 5.17 -8.76 -9.97
N LYS A 31 5.83 -8.06 -10.91
CA LYS A 31 5.66 -8.30 -12.36
C LYS A 31 6.04 -9.72 -12.77
N ARG A 32 6.96 -10.37 -12.03
CA ARG A 32 7.46 -11.72 -12.32
C ARG A 32 6.68 -12.82 -11.61
N LEU A 33 5.73 -12.48 -10.72
CA LEU A 33 4.85 -13.43 -10.05
C LEU A 33 3.72 -13.95 -10.96
N ILE A 34 4.04 -14.36 -12.18
CA ILE A 34 3.09 -14.72 -13.25
C ILE A 34 2.12 -15.87 -12.88
N LYS A 35 2.44 -16.67 -11.87
CA LYS A 35 1.58 -17.78 -11.38
C LYS A 35 0.59 -17.33 -10.29
N TYR A 36 0.68 -16.08 -9.84
CA TYR A 36 -0.10 -15.51 -8.76
C TYR A 36 -0.78 -14.23 -9.21
N GLN A 37 -1.87 -13.87 -8.51
CA GLN A 37 -2.45 -12.54 -8.63
C GLN A 37 -1.69 -11.63 -7.68
N ALA A 38 -0.83 -10.78 -8.23
CA ALA A 38 -0.01 -9.87 -7.46
C ALA A 38 -0.82 -8.64 -7.01
N HIS A 39 -0.72 -8.34 -5.72
CA HIS A 39 -1.28 -7.16 -5.10
C HIS A 39 -0.16 -6.43 -4.34
N VAL A 40 -0.17 -5.10 -4.35
CA VAL A 40 0.77 -4.26 -3.61
C VAL A 40 0.00 -3.26 -2.77
N ILE A 41 0.30 -3.23 -1.48
CA ILE A 41 -0.21 -2.21 -0.56
C ILE A 41 0.95 -1.27 -0.23
N SER A 42 0.76 0.04 -0.42
CA SER A 42 1.81 1.04 -0.16
C SER A 42 1.23 2.32 0.43
N ILE A 43 2.09 3.25 0.86
CA ILE A 43 1.65 4.63 1.11
C ILE A 43 1.25 5.28 -0.22
N GLY A 44 0.26 6.17 -0.20
CA GLY A 44 -0.12 6.97 -1.36
C GLY A 44 0.71 8.23 -1.55
N SER A 45 0.55 8.82 -2.72
CA SER A 45 1.20 10.07 -3.13
C SER A 45 0.28 10.85 -4.05
N GLU A 46 0.57 12.13 -4.24
CA GLU A 46 -0.16 12.98 -5.19
C GLU A 46 0.07 12.59 -6.66
N PHE A 47 1.14 11.83 -6.96
CA PHE A 47 1.51 11.45 -8.32
C PHE A 47 0.93 10.11 -8.75
N LEU A 48 0.32 9.36 -7.83
CA LEU A 48 -0.17 8.00 -8.08
C LEU A 48 -1.64 7.88 -7.68
N PRO A 49 -2.47 7.18 -8.48
CA PRO A 49 -3.87 6.92 -8.10
C PRO A 49 -3.97 6.14 -6.78
N GLU A 50 -5.06 6.31 -6.03
CA GLU A 50 -5.28 5.52 -4.81
C GLU A 50 -5.37 4.01 -5.09
N ARG A 51 -5.99 3.67 -6.22
CA ARG A 51 -6.13 2.29 -6.70
C ARG A 51 -5.81 2.23 -8.17
N GLU A 52 -5.09 1.20 -8.57
CA GLU A 52 -4.65 1.06 -9.95
C GLU A 52 -4.40 -0.41 -10.26
N PHE A 53 -4.68 -0.84 -11.48
CA PHE A 53 -4.18 -2.10 -12.00
C PHE A 53 -3.22 -1.79 -13.14
N LYS A 54 -1.95 -2.19 -12.99
CA LYS A 54 -0.88 -1.87 -13.94
C LYS A 54 0.16 -2.98 -13.96
N ASP A 55 0.62 -3.35 -15.16
CA ASP A 55 1.64 -4.39 -15.38
C ASP A 55 1.33 -5.73 -14.69
N GLY A 56 0.05 -6.10 -14.64
CA GLY A 56 -0.41 -7.33 -13.99
C GLY A 56 -0.50 -7.25 -12.46
N ILE A 57 -0.36 -6.05 -11.88
CA ILE A 57 -0.34 -5.83 -10.43
C ILE A 57 -1.50 -4.94 -10.00
N PHE A 58 -2.20 -5.33 -8.94
CA PHE A 58 -3.20 -4.50 -8.27
C PHE A 58 -2.56 -3.67 -7.16
N PHE A 59 -2.64 -2.35 -7.27
CA PHE A 59 -2.12 -1.40 -6.28
C PHE A 59 -3.23 -0.86 -5.39
N TYR A 60 -2.96 -0.81 -4.09
CA TYR A 60 -3.79 -0.19 -3.07
C TYR A 60 -2.93 0.78 -2.27
N ARG A 61 -3.19 2.07 -2.39
CA ARG A 61 -2.36 3.11 -1.79
C ARG A 61 -3.10 3.78 -0.65
N ILE A 62 -2.52 3.71 0.53
CA ILE A 62 -3.10 4.26 1.74
C ILE A 62 -2.80 5.75 1.82
N ASN A 63 -3.84 6.57 1.79
CA ASN A 63 -3.75 8.01 2.00
C ASN A 63 -4.18 8.38 3.43
N PHE A 64 -3.40 9.25 4.07
CA PHE A 64 -3.77 9.87 5.33
C PHE A 64 -4.27 11.30 5.08
N GLY A 65 -5.52 11.58 5.44
CA GLY A 65 -6.07 12.92 5.35
C GLY A 65 -5.28 13.90 6.22
N ARG A 66 -5.13 15.14 5.74
CA ARG A 66 -4.44 16.22 6.49
C ARG A 66 -5.06 16.46 7.87
N LEU A 67 -6.39 16.31 7.96
CA LEU A 67 -7.13 16.43 9.22
C LEU A 67 -6.80 15.31 10.20
N TYR A 68 -6.67 14.06 9.70
CA TYR A 68 -6.28 12.91 10.52
C TYR A 68 -4.89 13.12 11.14
N LYS A 69 -3.90 13.48 10.31
CA LYS A 69 -2.54 13.75 10.82
C LYS A 69 -2.52 14.90 11.84
N ARG A 70 -3.28 15.97 11.59
CA ARG A 70 -3.32 17.13 12.50
C ARG A 70 -3.96 16.80 13.84
N ILE A 71 -5.10 16.11 13.86
CA ILE A 71 -5.84 15.87 15.10
C ILE A 71 -5.21 14.74 15.91
N PHE A 72 -4.96 13.59 15.26
CA PHE A 72 -4.57 12.37 15.97
C PHE A 72 -3.09 12.33 16.32
N GLN A 73 -2.21 12.74 15.39
CA GLN A 73 -0.77 12.71 15.65
C GLN A 73 -0.29 13.93 16.45
N LYS A 74 -0.91 15.12 16.27
CA LYS A 74 -0.42 16.36 16.90
C LYS A 74 -1.13 16.72 18.22
N PHE A 75 -2.44 16.51 18.34
CA PHE A 75 -3.19 16.96 19.52
C PHE A 75 -3.48 15.83 20.53
N LEU A 76 -3.82 14.64 20.05
CA LEU A 76 -4.26 13.54 20.92
C LEU A 76 -3.14 12.54 21.27
N GLY A 77 -2.04 12.48 20.51
CA GLY A 77 -0.99 11.48 20.71
C GLY A 77 -1.50 10.03 20.53
N TRP A 78 -2.68 9.85 19.95
CA TRP A 78 -3.34 8.56 19.75
C TRP A 78 -3.42 8.26 18.26
N ASP A 79 -2.82 7.16 17.83
CA ASP A 79 -2.99 6.64 16.46
C ASP A 79 -4.19 5.70 16.39
N VAL A 80 -5.39 6.27 16.39
CA VAL A 80 -6.66 5.53 16.49
C VAL A 80 -6.96 4.70 15.23
N TYR A 81 -6.33 5.01 14.11
CA TYR A 81 -6.49 4.29 12.84
C TYR A 81 -5.22 4.32 12.00
N SER A 82 -4.27 3.51 12.46
CA SER A 82 -2.89 3.42 12.01
C SER A 82 -2.74 2.94 10.56
N TYR A 83 -1.49 2.96 10.07
CA TYR A 83 -1.16 2.35 8.79
C TYR A 83 -1.51 0.85 8.76
N ASP A 84 -1.25 0.14 9.86
CA ASP A 84 -1.47 -1.29 9.98
C ASP A 84 -2.97 -1.63 10.01
N ASP A 85 -3.79 -0.82 10.70
CA ASP A 85 -5.25 -0.99 10.68
C ASP A 85 -5.83 -0.88 9.27
N ARG A 86 -5.26 0.03 8.47
CA ARG A 86 -5.65 0.25 7.08
C ARG A 86 -5.20 -0.91 6.19
N ILE A 87 -4.01 -1.45 6.42
CA ILE A 87 -3.54 -2.68 5.77
C ILE A 87 -4.50 -3.83 6.07
N LEU A 88 -4.80 -4.07 7.35
CA LEU A 88 -5.70 -5.16 7.78
C LEU A 88 -7.07 -5.03 7.11
N LYS A 89 -7.62 -3.83 7.03
CA LYS A 89 -8.88 -3.57 6.32
C LYS A 89 -8.81 -3.92 4.84
N ILE A 90 -7.69 -3.63 4.17
CA ILE A 90 -7.49 -4.01 2.76
C ILE A 90 -7.35 -5.52 2.64
N LEU A 91 -6.55 -6.16 3.49
CA LEU A 91 -6.36 -7.62 3.48
C LEU A 91 -7.68 -8.38 3.67
N LYS A 92 -8.56 -7.91 4.58
CA LYS A 92 -9.92 -8.46 4.75
C LYS A 92 -10.75 -8.33 3.47
N LYS A 93 -10.70 -7.16 2.81
CA LYS A 93 -11.40 -6.94 1.53
C LYS A 93 -10.84 -7.80 0.38
N LEU A 94 -9.64 -8.31 0.51
CA LEU A 94 -9.02 -9.22 -0.45
C LEU A 94 -9.25 -10.69 -0.11
N ASP A 95 -9.98 -10.99 0.96
CA ASP A 95 -10.23 -12.35 1.48
C ASP A 95 -8.93 -13.10 1.80
N LEU A 96 -7.90 -12.38 2.27
CA LEU A 96 -6.59 -12.94 2.61
C LEU A 96 -6.43 -13.25 4.10
N ILE A 97 -7.26 -12.64 4.93
CA ILE A 97 -7.31 -12.84 6.37
C ILE A 97 -8.78 -12.86 6.83
N PHE A 98 -9.02 -13.50 7.97
CA PHE A 98 -10.35 -13.67 8.58
C PHE A 98 -10.93 -12.35 9.14
#